data_AF-A0A2A2XUF7-F1
#
_entry.id   AF-A0A2A2XUF7-F1
#
_cell.length_a   1.000
_cell.length_b   1.000
_cell.length_c   1.000
_cell.angle_alpha   90.00
_cell.angle_beta   90.00
_cell.angle_gamma   90.00
#
_symmetry.space_group_name_H-M   'P 1'
#
loop_
_entity.id
_entity.type
_entity.pdbx_description
1 polymer ?
#
loop_
_entity_poly.entity_id
_entity_poly.type
_entity_poly.pdbx_seq_one_letter_code
_entity_poly.pdbx_strand_id
1 'polypeptide(L)'
;MTRDDSCHTEYGMKMTMHIDEELLDRVVENFGCTSKTEAVEMALREMDRKARFKEVVKAGMGCTPEELKNAVDPDYDVMSMRVAESPNRSSNKSHGR
;
A
#
# COMPACT_ATOMS: atom_id res chain seq x y z
N MET A 1 44.40 12.45 27.53
CA MET A 1 44.07 12.07 26.14
C MET A 1 42.75 11.34 26.20
N THR A 2 41.67 12.08 25.97
CA THR A 2 40.31 11.55 25.86
C THR A 2 40.27 10.57 24.69
N ARG A 3 39.85 9.34 24.94
CA ARG A 3 39.55 8.38 23.89
C ARG A 3 38.21 8.82 23.31
N ASP A 4 38.24 9.44 22.14
CA ASP A 4 37.05 9.75 21.38
C ASP A 4 36.44 8.42 20.89
N ASP A 5 35.48 7.91 21.66
CA ASP A 5 34.56 6.84 21.27
C ASP A 5 33.56 7.36 20.21
N SER A 6 34.07 7.84 19.09
CA SER A 6 33.27 8.14 17.91
C SER A 6 33.39 6.97 16.94
N CYS A 7 32.68 5.88 17.23
CA CYS A 7 32.35 4.87 16.22
C CYS A 7 31.15 5.41 15.45
N HIS A 8 31.42 6.11 14.36
CA HIS A 8 30.42 6.72 13.47
C HIS A 8 29.46 5.64 12.97
N THR A 9 28.29 5.55 13.60
CA THR A 9 27.19 4.69 13.16
C THR A 9 26.25 5.52 12.28
N GLU A 10 26.78 6.10 11.20
CA GLU A 10 26.01 6.83 10.18
C GLU A 10 26.23 6.18 8.81
N TYR A 11 25.96 4.88 8.71
CA TYR A 11 25.67 4.19 7.44
C TYR A 11 24.83 2.97 7.80
N GLY A 12 23.60 2.91 7.27
CA GLY A 12 22.55 1.98 7.68
C GLY A 12 23.00 0.51 7.79
N MET A 13 22.32 -0.25 8.66
CA MET A 13 22.62 -1.66 8.93
C MET A 13 22.82 -2.45 7.64
N LYS A 14 24.05 -2.96 7.43
CA LYS A 14 24.36 -3.84 6.31
C LYS A 14 24.05 -5.28 6.72
N MET A 15 23.24 -5.95 5.93
CA MET A 15 22.91 -7.36 6.07
C MET A 15 23.08 -8.03 4.71
N THR A 16 23.66 -9.22 4.71
CA THR A 16 23.75 -10.07 3.52
C THR A 16 22.63 -11.10 3.58
N MET A 17 21.82 -11.18 2.53
CA MET A 17 20.75 -12.16 2.41
C MET A 17 20.58 -12.58 0.95
N HIS A 18 20.05 -13.79 0.72
CA HIS A 18 19.73 -14.27 -0.61
C HIS A 18 18.32 -13.80 -0.99
N ILE A 19 18.21 -13.01 -2.06
CA ILE A 19 16.95 -12.52 -2.61
C ILE A 19 16.89 -12.89 -4.08
N ASP A 20 15.70 -13.25 -4.55
CA ASP A 20 15.41 -13.36 -5.98
C ASP A 20 15.47 -11.97 -6.62
N GLU A 21 16.50 -11.73 -7.42
CA GLU A 21 16.76 -10.44 -8.07
C GLU A 21 15.67 -10.07 -9.09
N GLU A 22 15.12 -11.04 -9.81
CA GLU A 22 14.07 -10.77 -10.78
C GLU A 22 12.77 -10.35 -10.08
N LEU A 23 12.47 -10.96 -8.94
CA LEU A 23 11.34 -10.53 -8.11
C LEU A 23 11.56 -9.12 -7.57
N LEU A 24 12.77 -8.84 -7.08
CA LEU A 24 13.10 -7.53 -6.50
C LEU A 24 13.01 -6.41 -7.55
N ASP A 25 13.52 -6.64 -8.75
CA ASP A 25 13.44 -5.68 -9.85
C ASP A 25 11.98 -5.41 -10.25
N ARG A 26 11.13 -6.45 -10.34
CA ARG A 26 9.68 -6.26 -10.57
C ARG A 26 9.01 -5.44 -9.47
N VAL A 27 9.40 -5.63 -8.21
CA VAL A 27 8.86 -4.84 -7.09
C VAL A 27 9.29 -3.39 -7.20
N VAL A 28 10.58 -3.14 -7.49
CA VAL A 28 11.10 -1.79 -7.70
C VAL A 28 10.33 -1.07 -8.81
N GLU A 29 10.14 -1.72 -9.96
CA GLU A 29 9.44 -1.14 -11.12
C GLU A 29 7.94 -0.90 -10.83
N ASN A 30 7.23 -1.90 -10.31
CA ASN A 30 5.78 -1.82 -10.10
C ASN A 30 5.38 -0.77 -9.06
N PHE A 31 6.24 -0.52 -8.07
CA PHE A 31 5.96 0.40 -6.97
C PHE A 31 6.79 1.69 -7.04
N GLY A 32 7.60 1.87 -8.08
CA GLY A 32 8.38 3.09 -8.31
C GLY A 32 9.42 3.37 -7.21
N CYS A 33 10.01 2.32 -6.64
CA CYS A 33 11.04 2.47 -5.61
C CYS A 33 12.34 3.02 -6.22
N THR A 34 13.04 3.88 -5.50
CA THR A 34 14.32 4.46 -5.96
C THR A 34 15.50 3.53 -5.72
N SER A 35 15.35 2.54 -4.83
CA SER A 35 16.40 1.58 -4.48
C SER A 35 15.86 0.21 -4.07
N LYS A 36 16.73 -0.80 -4.11
CA LYS A 36 16.46 -2.16 -3.61
C LYS A 36 16.11 -2.17 -2.11
N THR A 37 16.81 -1.36 -1.31
CA THR A 37 16.54 -1.22 0.12
C THR A 37 15.15 -0.66 0.38
N GLU A 38 14.75 0.37 -0.38
CA GLU A 38 13.41 0.95 -0.29
C GLU A 38 12.32 -0.06 -0.68
N ALA A 39 12.55 -0.84 -1.74
CA ALA A 39 11.62 -1.89 -2.15
C ALA A 39 11.44 -2.97 -1.06
N VAL A 40 12.53 -3.40 -0.42
CA VAL A 40 12.48 -4.37 0.69
C VAL A 40 11.78 -3.78 1.90
N GLU A 41 12.10 -2.54 2.28
CA GLU A 41 11.42 -1.87 3.40
C GLU A 41 9.92 -1.74 3.14
N MET A 42 9.54 -1.28 1.95
CA MET A 42 8.15 -1.12 1.55
C MET A 42 7.41 -2.46 1.57
N ALA A 43 8.01 -3.53 1.03
CA ALA A 43 7.42 -4.86 1.03
C ALA A 43 7.16 -5.38 2.46
N LEU A 44 8.12 -5.21 3.38
CA LEU A 44 7.96 -5.63 4.77
C LEU A 44 6.86 -4.83 5.48
N ARG A 45 6.84 -3.51 5.31
CA ARG A 45 5.78 -2.64 5.86
C ARG A 45 4.41 -3.02 5.32
N GLU A 46 4.31 -3.32 4.03
CA GLU A 46 3.04 -3.69 3.41
C GLU A 46 2.53 -5.04 3.92
N MET A 47 3.43 -6.00 4.16
CA MET A 47 3.06 -7.29 4.76
C MET A 47 2.57 -7.14 6.21
N ASP A 48 3.23 -6.28 7.01
CA ASP A 48 2.74 -5.94 8.35
C ASP A 48 1.37 -5.23 8.30
N ARG A 49 1.21 -4.25 7.41
CA ARG A 49 -0.06 -3.54 7.21
C ARG A 49 -1.20 -4.50 6.88
N LYS A 50 -0.96 -5.48 5.99
CA LYS A 50 -1.94 -6.51 5.63
C LYS A 50 -2.30 -7.40 6.83
N ALA A 51 -1.34 -7.76 7.66
CA ALA A 51 -1.60 -8.54 8.87
C ALA A 51 -2.50 -7.77 9.84
N ARG A 52 -2.16 -6.52 10.14
CA ARG A 52 -2.95 -5.64 11.02
C ARG A 52 -4.34 -5.36 10.45
N PHE A 53 -4.45 -5.14 9.14
CA PHE A 53 -5.74 -4.95 8.48
C PHE A 53 -6.64 -6.17 8.65
N LYS A 54 -6.08 -7.38 8.53
CA LYS A 54 -6.84 -8.62 8.74
C LYS A 54 -7.39 -8.72 10.17
N GLU A 55 -6.66 -8.25 11.17
CA GLU A 55 -7.14 -8.21 12.56
C GLU A 55 -8.32 -7.25 12.71
N VAL A 56 -8.21 -6.03 12.17
CA VAL A 56 -9.28 -5.04 12.20
C VAL A 56 -10.54 -5.55 11.49
N VAL A 57 -10.39 -6.12 10.29
CA VAL A 57 -11.52 -6.67 9.53
C VAL A 57 -12.18 -7.84 10.26
N LYS A 58 -11.39 -8.71 10.90
CA LYS A 58 -11.91 -9.82 11.70
C LYS A 58 -12.62 -9.37 12.96
N ALA A 59 -12.12 -8.33 13.63
CA ALA A 59 -12.78 -7.74 14.80
C ALA A 59 -14.16 -7.17 14.43
N GLY A 60 -14.34 -6.76 13.17
CA GLY A 60 -15.58 -6.17 12.69
C GLY A 60 -15.72 -4.72 13.15
N MET A 61 -16.75 -4.04 12.62
CA MET A 61 -16.99 -2.62 12.93
C MET A 61 -17.81 -2.41 14.22
N GLY A 62 -18.12 -3.48 14.96
CA GLY A 62 -19.01 -3.43 16.12
C GLY A 62 -20.48 -3.12 15.78
N CYS A 63 -20.85 -3.12 14.50
CA CYS A 63 -22.19 -2.83 14.02
C CYS A 63 -22.86 -4.09 13.47
N THR A 64 -24.17 -4.15 13.64
CA THR A 64 -25.03 -5.13 12.96
C THR A 64 -25.17 -4.79 11.47
N PRO A 65 -25.57 -5.76 10.61
CA PRO A 65 -25.84 -5.49 9.21
C PRO A 65 -26.89 -4.37 8.97
N GLU A 66 -27.90 -4.25 9.83
CA GLU A 66 -28.92 -3.20 9.71
C GLU A 66 -28.38 -1.83 10.08
N GLU A 67 -27.58 -1.72 11.14
CA GLU A 67 -26.90 -0.47 11.51
C GLU A 67 -25.95 -0.01 10.40
N LEU A 68 -25.19 -0.92 9.79
CA LEU A 68 -24.33 -0.59 8.65
C LEU A 68 -25.13 -0.10 7.44
N LYS A 69 -26.30 -0.70 7.18
CA LYS A 69 -27.19 -0.27 6.09
C LYS A 69 -27.75 1.12 6.33
N ASN A 70 -28.11 1.43 7.59
CA ASN A 70 -28.70 2.71 7.98
C ASN A 70 -27.65 3.80 8.25
N ALA A 71 -26.36 3.46 8.32
CA ALA A 71 -25.26 4.41 8.49
C ALA A 71 -24.94 5.20 7.21
N VAL A 72 -25.42 4.74 6.05
CA VAL A 72 -25.33 5.48 4.78
C VAL A 72 -26.39 6.56 4.76
N ASP A 73 -26.02 7.78 4.39
CA ASP A 73 -26.95 8.90 4.25
C ASP A 73 -28.09 8.52 3.27
N PRO A 74 -29.37 8.62 3.66
CA PRO A 74 -30.50 8.25 2.80
C PRO A 74 -30.54 9.01 1.47
N ASP A 75 -30.01 10.23 1.43
CA ASP A 75 -29.97 11.07 0.23
C ASP A 75 -28.76 10.72 -0.67
N TYR A 76 -27.92 9.76 -0.27
CA TYR A 76 -26.76 9.30 -1.03
C TYR A 76 -27.16 8.34 -2.17
N ASP A 77 -27.78 8.89 -3.23
CA ASP A 77 -28.13 8.13 -4.44
C ASP A 77 -26.96 8.06 -5.43
N VAL A 78 -26.19 6.97 -5.35
CA VAL A 78 -25.06 6.65 -6.24
C VAL A 78 -25.47 6.61 -7.72
N MET A 79 -26.70 6.19 -8.03
CA MET A 79 -27.14 6.05 -9.42
C MET A 79 -27.43 7.41 -10.05
N SER A 80 -28.05 8.33 -9.32
CA SER A 80 -28.20 9.72 -9.78
C SER A 80 -26.84 10.41 -10.01
N MET A 81 -25.89 10.20 -9.10
CA MET A 81 -24.55 10.81 -9.18
C MET A 81 -23.77 10.31 -10.39
N ARG A 82 -23.84 9.01 -10.71
CA ARG A 82 -23.18 8.43 -11.89
C ARG A 82 -23.73 8.95 -13.21
N VAL A 83 -25.02 9.27 -13.28
CA VAL A 83 -25.64 9.83 -14.49
C VAL A 83 -25.22 11.29 -14.71
N ALA A 84 -25.01 12.04 -13.63
CA ALA A 84 -24.55 13.42 -13.67
C ALA A 84 -23.04 13.56 -13.98
N GLU A 85 -22.27 12.47 -13.89
CA GLU A 85 -20.84 12.47 -14.22
C GLU A 85 -20.66 12.66 -15.74
N SER A 86 -19.95 13.72 -16.13
CA SER A 86 -19.59 13.92 -17.53
C SER A 86 -18.66 12.79 -17.98
N PRO A 87 -18.93 12.12 -19.11
CA PRO A 87 -18.11 11.01 -19.55
C PRO A 87 -16.67 11.48 -19.71
N ASN A 88 -15.79 10.90 -18.89
CA ASN A 88 -14.35 11.08 -18.99
C ASN A 88 -13.90 10.66 -20.40
N ARG A 89 -13.47 11.62 -21.22
CA ARG A 89 -12.91 11.39 -22.57
C ARG A 89 -11.46 10.89 -22.50
N SER A 90 -11.13 10.01 -21.56
CA SER A 90 -9.83 9.35 -21.48
C SER A 90 -9.91 8.02 -22.22
N SER A 91 -9.29 8.04 -23.39
CA SER A 91 -8.98 6.96 -24.31
C SER A 91 -8.88 5.55 -23.68
N ASN A 92 -9.85 4.69 -24.01
CA ASN A 92 -9.60 3.25 -24.06
C ASN A 92 -8.60 3.00 -25.20
N LYS A 93 -7.31 2.83 -24.89
CA LYS A 93 -6.41 2.12 -25.82
C LYS A 93 -6.89 0.68 -25.87
N SER A 94 -7.61 0.34 -26.93
CA SER A 94 -7.89 -1.03 -27.32
C SER A 94 -6.57 -1.79 -27.40
N HIS A 95 -6.27 -2.65 -26.42
CA HIS A 95 -5.25 -3.67 -26.61
C HIS A 95 -5.85 -4.66 -27.61
N GLY A 96 -5.37 -4.57 -28.85
CA GLY A 96 -5.73 -5.49 -29.91
C GLY A 96 -5.29 -6.90 -29.56
N ARG A 97 -6.21 -7.83 -29.82
CA ARG A 97 -6.11 -9.29 -29.94
C ARG A 97 -4.77 -9.95 -29.61
#